data_AF-A0A074KRZ9-F1
#
_entry.id   AF-A0A074KRZ9-F1
#
_cell.length_a   1.000
_cell.length_b   1.000
_cell.length_c   1.000
_cell.angle_alpha   90.00
_cell.angle_beta   90.00
_cell.angle_gamma   90.00
#
_symmetry.space_group_name_H-M   'P 1'
#
loop_
_entity.id
_entity.type
_entity.pdbx_description
1 polymer ?
#
loop_
_entity_poly.entity_id
_entity_poly.type
_entity_poly.pdbx_seq_one_letter_code
_entity_poly.pdbx_strand_id
1 'polypeptide(L)' 'MSKFTESKLEQAFIELLGNEGYPHIVGGSIVRSADEVLIEEDLKNFLLHRYQYANLTETEVQIIILQLKSLPTSDFIRK' A
#
# COMPACT_ATOMS: atom_id res chain seq x y z
N MET A 1 -25.29 5.57 -27.99
CA MET A 1 -23.82 5.45 -27.90
C MET A 1 -23.44 5.31 -26.44
N SER A 2 -22.88 4.16 -26.05
CA SER A 2 -22.38 3.95 -24.69
C SER A 2 -21.19 4.88 -24.47
N LYS A 3 -21.36 5.97 -23.70
CA LYS A 3 -20.25 6.82 -23.30
C LYS A 3 -19.25 5.97 -22.50
N PHE A 4 -17.99 6.05 -22.88
CA PHE A 4 -16.89 5.51 -22.08
C PHE A 4 -16.75 6.46 -20.88
N THR A 5 -17.06 5.96 -19.69
CA THR A 5 -17.00 6.72 -18.43
C THR A 5 -15.69 6.42 -17.73
N GLU A 6 -15.24 7.31 -16.84
CA GLU A 6 -14.03 7.10 -16.03
C GLU A 6 -14.10 5.77 -15.27
N SER A 7 -15.26 5.43 -14.68
CA SER A 7 -15.47 4.14 -14.02
C SER A 7 -15.28 2.92 -14.94
N LYS A 8 -15.66 3.00 -16.23
CA LYS A 8 -15.42 1.91 -17.19
C LYS A 8 -13.95 1.83 -17.58
N LEU A 9 -13.27 2.98 -17.65
CA LEU A 9 -11.84 3.04 -17.92
C LEU A 9 -11.04 2.43 -16.76
N GLU A 10 -11.38 2.82 -15.52
CA GLU A 10 -10.78 2.29 -14.29
C GLU A 10 -10.94 0.76 -14.21
N GLN A 11 -12.14 0.24 -14.48
CA GLN A 11 -12.39 -1.21 -14.48
C GLN A 11 -11.52 -1.95 -15.51
N ALA A 12 -11.37 -1.40 -16.72
CA ALA A 12 -10.52 -1.99 -17.75
C ALA A 12 -9.04 -2.04 -17.31
N PHE A 13 -8.55 -1.01 -16.62
CA PHE A 13 -7.19 -1.01 -16.09
C PHE A 13 -7.00 -1.98 -14.93
N ILE A 14 -7.98 -2.09 -14.01
CA ILE A 14 -7.97 -3.08 -12.93
C ILE A 14 -7.83 -4.50 -13.50
N GLU A 15 -8.60 -4.82 -14.55
CA GLU A 15 -8.55 -6.13 -15.20
C GLU A 15 -7.19 -6.39 -15.88
N LEU A 16 -6.65 -5.40 -16.59
CA LEU A 16 -5.33 -5.51 -17.22
C LEU A 16 -4.22 -5.74 -16.19
N LEU A 17 -4.20 -4.99 -15.10
CA LEU A 17 -3.21 -5.14 -14.03
C LEU A 17 -3.35 -6.48 -13.30
N GLY A 18 -4.59 -6.94 -13.08
CA GLY A 18 -4.87 -8.26 -12.52
C GLY A 18 -4.27 -9.39 -13.35
N ASN A 19 -4.35 -9.30 -14.68
CA ASN A 19 -3.75 -10.28 -15.59
C ASN A 19 -2.22 -10.30 -15.53
N GLU A 20 -1.58 -9.16 -15.23
CA GLU A 20 -0.13 -9.04 -15.02
C GLU A 20 0.30 -9.43 -13.58
N GLY A 21 -0.63 -9.92 -12.75
CA GLY A 21 -0.34 -10.35 -11.38
C GLY A 21 -0.41 -9.25 -10.32
N TYR A 22 -1.03 -8.11 -10.64
CA TYR A 22 -1.26 -7.01 -9.70
C TYR A 22 -2.73 -6.95 -9.28
N PRO A 23 -3.14 -7.68 -8.23
CA PRO A 23 -4.52 -7.71 -7.79
C PRO A 23 -4.96 -6.36 -7.23
N HIS A 24 -6.17 -5.94 -7.60
CA HIS A 24 -6.77 -4.74 -7.05
C HIS A 24 -7.38 -5.00 -5.66
N ILE A 25 -7.08 -4.11 -4.72
CA ILE A 25 -7.65 -4.09 -3.37
C ILE A 25 -8.42 -2.78 -3.21
N VAL A 26 -9.67 -2.87 -2.76
CA VAL A 26 -10.51 -1.69 -2.52
C VAL A 26 -9.96 -0.93 -1.32
N GLY A 27 -9.59 0.34 -1.48
CA GLY A 27 -9.02 1.14 -0.39
C GLY A 27 -9.90 1.22 0.86
N GLY A 28 -11.23 1.22 0.68
CA GLY A 28 -12.19 1.23 1.80
C GLY A 28 -12.27 -0.06 2.61
N SER A 29 -11.74 -1.19 2.12
CA SER A 29 -11.62 -2.42 2.91
C SER A 29 -10.33 -2.48 3.73
N ILE A 30 -9.41 -1.52 3.54
CA ILE A 30 -8.17 -1.45 4.30
C ILE A 30 -8.46 -0.76 5.64
N VAL A 31 -8.36 -1.53 6.73
CA VAL A 31 -8.58 -1.01 8.09
C VAL A 31 -7.36 -0.21 8.52
N ARG A 32 -7.51 1.10 8.68
CA ARG A 32 -6.50 2.01 9.22
C ARG A 32 -7.14 3.26 9.83
N SER A 33 -6.39 3.97 10.67
CA SER A 33 -6.87 5.24 11.23
C SER A 33 -6.88 6.33 10.15
N ALA A 34 -7.79 7.30 10.23
CA ALA A 34 -7.94 8.33 9.19
C ALA A 34 -6.73 9.28 9.11
N ASP A 35 -6.00 9.41 10.21
CA ASP A 35 -4.76 10.16 10.37
C ASP A 35 -3.50 9.35 10.00
N GLU A 36 -3.63 8.04 9.76
CA GLU A 36 -2.51 7.21 9.34
C GLU A 36 -2.24 7.31 7.84
N VAL A 37 -1.04 7.80 7.52
CA VAL A 37 -0.55 7.83 6.13
C VAL A 37 -0.11 6.45 5.66
N LEU A 38 0.54 5.68 6.54
CA LEU A 38 1.07 4.36 6.21
C LEU A 38 -0.03 3.28 6.22
N ILE A 39 0.07 2.31 5.33
CA ILE A 39 -0.67 1.05 5.39
C ILE A 39 0.21 0.06 6.13
N GLU A 40 0.17 0.10 7.47
CA GLU A 40 1.18 -0.54 8.32
C GLU A 40 1.31 -2.05 8.08
N GLU A 41 0.18 -2.76 8.00
CA GLU A 41 0.17 -4.21 7.82
C GLU A 41 0.79 -4.62 6.49
N ASP A 42 0.46 -3.90 5.41
CA ASP A 42 1.03 -4.12 4.09
C ASP A 42 2.54 -3.88 4.08
N LEU A 43 2.98 -2.77 4.67
CA LEU A 43 4.40 -2.45 4.79
C LEU A 43 5.16 -3.48 5.63
N LYS A 44 4.58 -3.96 6.73
CA LYS A 44 5.17 -5.02 7.57
C LYS A 44 5.37 -6.30 6.74
N ASN A 45 4.32 -6.74 6.05
CA ASN A 45 4.36 -7.95 5.23
C ASN A 45 5.38 -7.83 4.10
N PHE A 46 5.42 -6.67 3.43
CA PHE A 46 6.41 -6.38 2.40
C PHE A 46 7.85 -6.46 2.94
N LEU A 47 8.15 -5.80 4.07
CA LEU A 47 9.51 -5.78 4.63
C LEU A 47 9.97 -7.18 5.05
N LEU A 48 9.12 -7.94 5.73
CA LEU A 48 9.42 -9.32 6.13
C LEU A 48 9.68 -10.21 4.92
N HIS A 49 8.84 -10.10 3.89
CA HIS A 49 9.00 -10.91 2.68
C HIS A 49 10.24 -10.49 1.87
N ARG A 50 10.45 -9.19 1.67
CA ARG A 50 11.53 -8.65 0.85
C ARG A 50 12.90 -8.89 1.46
N TYR A 51 13.02 -8.76 2.78
CA TYR A 51 14.28 -8.86 3.52
C TYR A 51 14.43 -10.17 4.30
N GLN A 52 13.64 -11.20 3.97
CA GLN A 52 13.78 -12.54 4.56
C GLN A 52 15.21 -13.09 4.46
N TYR A 53 15.92 -12.79 3.36
CA TYR A 53 17.31 -13.22 3.15
C TYR A 53 18.31 -12.62 4.14
N ALA A 54 17.95 -11.48 4.74
CA ALA A 54 18.74 -10.78 5.74
C ALA A 54 18.35 -11.18 7.17
N ASN A 55 17.41 -12.13 7.34
CA ASN A 55 16.81 -12.51 8.62
C ASN A 55 16.22 -11.33 9.40
N LEU A 56 15.62 -10.37 8.69
CA LEU A 56 14.95 -9.23 9.31
C LEU A 56 13.82 -9.72 10.23
N THR A 57 13.89 -9.36 11.50
CA THR A 57 12.95 -9.80 12.54
C THR A 57 11.71 -8.91 12.60
N GLU A 58 10.63 -9.43 13.17
CA GLU A 58 9.41 -8.63 13.40
C GLU A 58 9.67 -7.40 14.28
N THR A 59 10.57 -7.51 15.27
CA THR A 59 10.93 -6.39 16.14
C THR A 59 11.66 -5.29 15.37
N GLU A 60 12.58 -5.65 14.48
CA GLU A 60 13.28 -4.67 13.63
C GLU A 60 12.31 -3.99 12.67
N VAL A 61 11.37 -4.75 12.07
CA VAL A 61 10.32 -4.17 11.22
C VAL A 61 9.46 -3.19 12.00
N GLN A 62 9.06 -3.51 13.23
CA GLN A 62 8.32 -2.59 14.09
C GLN A 62 9.10 -1.30 14.37
N ILE A 63 10.41 -1.41 14.65
CA ILE A 63 11.27 -0.23 14.87
C ILE A 63 11.32 0.64 13.61
N ILE A 64 11.48 0.05 12.42
CA ILE A 64 11.48 0.76 11.14
C ILE A 64 10.14 1.48 10.93
N ILE A 65 9.01 0.81 11.17
CA ILE A 65 7.67 1.39 11.04
C ILE A 65 7.50 2.58 12.00
N LEU A 66 7.92 2.45 13.25
CA LEU A 66 7.87 3.53 14.24
C LEU A 66 8.73 4.73 13.83
N GLN A 67 9.92 4.48 13.27
CA GLN A 67 10.78 5.54 12.72
C GLN A 67 10.11 6.25 11.54
N LEU A 68 9.43 5.52 10.64
CA LEU A 68 8.70 6.12 9.54
C LEU A 68 7.49 6.92 10.03
N LYS A 69 6.78 6.45 11.06
CA LYS A 69 5.66 7.16 11.68
C LYS A 69 6.07 8.45 12.40
N SER A 70 7.32 8.56 12.85
CA SER A 70 7.82 9.77 13.52
C SER A 70 8.30 10.85 12.55
N LEU A 71 8.43 10.53 11.25
CA LEU A 71 8.77 11.51 10.24
C LEU A 71 7.61 12.49 9.99
N PRO A 72 7.91 13.75 9.65
CA PRO A 72 6.89 14.71 9.25
C PRO A 72 6.03 14.17 8.10
N THR A 73 4.72 14.34 8.19
CA THR A 73 3.78 13.91 7.14
C THR A 73 4.10 14.53 5.77
N SER A 74 4.73 15.71 5.75
CA SER A 74 5.22 16.38 4.54
C SER A 74 6.25 15.58 3.76
N ASP A 75 6.96 14.65 4.39
CA ASP A 75 7.95 13.81 3.73
C ASP A 75 7.29 12.71 2.90
N PHE A 76 6.04 12.34 3.23
CA PHE A 76 5.24 11.36 2.49
C PHE A 76 4.23 12.02 1.54
N ILE A 77 3.72 13.21 1.88
CA ILE A 77 2.74 13.93 1.07
C ILE A 77 3.40 15.19 0.52
N ARG A 78 3.87 15.12 -0.74
CA ARG A 78 4.21 16.34 -1.47
C ARG A 78 2.93 17.14 -1.71
N LYS A 79 2.85 18.33 -1.11
CA LYS A 79 1.86 19.35 -1.47
C LYS A 79 2.12 19.89 -2.87
#